data_AF-A0A1Q7WPR2-F1
#
_entry.id   AF-A0A1Q7WPR2-F1
#
_cell.length_a   1.000
_cell.length_b   1.000
_cell.length_c   1.000
_cell.angle_alpha   90.00
_cell.angle_beta   90.00
_cell.angle_gamma   90.00
#
_symmetry.space_group_name_H-M   'P 1'
#
loop_
_entity.id
_entity.type
_entity.pdbx_description
1 polymer ?
#
loop_
_entity_poly.entity_id
_entity_poly.type
_entity_poly.pdbx_seq_one_letter_code
_entity_poly.pdbx_strand_id
1 'polypeptide(L)'
;MGSLHGLFAAFVAGCVITAGAVANSLYYVRIDLLLLWLLFTSVVNEGALLALLTALVASALAGWLRQVTASNPTKTLTIFCHALRSQDYHTAYNQLANHQQVTEAQFASQFGAFIMGNGGLYECSVSDVAEENSTAIAVMRWTLGNRRTQTFSCTLVDASGGWKISLIGLPR
;
A
#
# COMPACT_ATOMS: atom_id res chain seq x y z
N MET A 1 -0.03 18.21 -9.95
CA MET A 1 -0.01 19.69 -10.09
C MET A 1 0.42 20.44 -8.83
N GLY A 2 0.28 19.90 -7.60
CA GLY A 2 0.70 20.61 -6.38
C GLY A 2 2.22 20.83 -6.21
N SER A 3 3.06 19.86 -6.58
CA SER A 3 4.52 19.97 -6.43
C SER A 3 5.14 21.10 -7.27
N LEU A 4 4.55 21.44 -8.42
CA LEU A 4 5.06 22.48 -9.30
C LEU A 4 4.82 23.88 -8.70
N HIS A 5 3.67 24.07 -8.02
CA HIS A 5 3.33 25.32 -7.34
C HIS A 5 4.21 25.54 -6.09
N GLY A 6 4.52 24.48 -5.35
CA GLY A 6 5.43 24.57 -4.19
C GLY A 6 6.86 24.96 -4.58
N LEU A 7 7.36 24.42 -5.70
CA LEU A 7 8.71 24.73 -6.19
C LEU A 7 8.80 26.16 -6.71
N PHE A 8 7.76 26.65 -7.38
CA PHE A 8 7.67 28.04 -7.84
C PHE A 8 7.62 29.03 -6.67
N ALA A 9 6.84 28.73 -5.62
CA ALA A 9 6.73 29.58 -4.43
C ALA A 9 8.07 29.67 -3.66
N ALA A 10 8.79 28.55 -3.51
CA ALA A 10 10.11 28.54 -2.87
C ALA A 10 11.16 29.34 -3.68
N PHE A 11 11.12 29.24 -5.01
CA PHE A 11 11.99 30.02 -5.89
C PHE A 11 11.70 31.52 -5.80
N VAL A 12 10.42 31.92 -5.83
CA VAL A 12 10.01 33.33 -5.70
C VAL A 12 10.39 33.87 -4.32
N ALA A 13 10.20 33.10 -3.25
CA ALA A 13 10.60 33.50 -1.90
C ALA A 13 12.13 33.70 -1.79
N GLY A 14 12.92 32.79 -2.36
CA GLY A 14 14.38 32.93 -2.44
C GLY A 14 14.80 34.20 -3.19
N CYS A 15 14.18 34.48 -4.35
CA CYS A 15 14.43 35.71 -5.12
C CYS A 15 14.05 36.99 -4.35
N VAL A 16 12.93 37.00 -3.62
CA VAL A 16 12.46 38.16 -2.85
C VAL A 16 13.36 38.45 -1.64
N ILE A 17 13.79 37.42 -0.91
CA ILE A 17 14.72 37.58 0.22
C ILE A 17 16.07 38.11 -0.28
N THR A 18 16.56 37.59 -1.42
CA THR A 18 17.82 38.06 -2.01
C THR A 18 17.71 39.51 -2.49
N ALA A 19 16.60 39.88 -3.15
CA ALA A 19 16.36 41.27 -3.57
C ALA A 19 16.23 42.22 -2.37
N GLY A 20 15.58 41.80 -1.29
CA GLY A 20 15.48 42.56 -0.04
C GLY A 20 16.83 42.77 0.65
N ALA A 21 17.67 41.73 0.68
CA ALA A 21 19.04 41.82 1.19
C ALA A 21 19.88 42.79 0.34
N VAL A 22 19.77 42.73 -1.00
CA VAL A 22 20.45 43.64 -1.93
C VAL A 22 20.01 45.10 -1.72
N ALA A 23 18.71 45.37 -1.61
CA ALA A 23 18.18 46.72 -1.43
C ALA A 23 18.60 47.36 -0.10
N ASN A 24 18.60 46.58 0.99
CA ASN A 24 19.06 47.05 2.31
C ASN A 24 20.59 47.28 2.35
N SER A 25 21.34 46.46 1.63
CA SER A 25 22.81 46.53 1.56
C SER A 25 23.31 47.73 0.77
N LEU A 26 22.68 48.02 -0.38
CA LEU A 26 23.05 49.14 -1.26
C LEU A 26 22.86 50.52 -0.59
N TYR A 27 22.04 50.60 0.46
CA TYR A 27 21.76 51.84 1.18
C TYR A 27 22.77 52.15 2.31
N TYR A 28 23.47 51.13 2.85
CA TYR A 28 24.37 51.31 4.02
C TYR A 28 25.82 50.81 3.85
N VAL A 29 26.13 49.86 2.95
CA VAL A 29 27.48 49.26 2.83
C VAL A 29 27.82 48.92 1.37
N ARG A 30 29.02 49.30 0.90
CA ARG A 30 29.54 48.85 -0.42
C ARG A 30 29.89 47.36 -0.34
N ILE A 31 28.94 46.48 -0.66
CA ILE A 31 29.17 45.03 -0.73
C ILE A 31 29.84 44.66 -2.05
N ASP A 32 30.86 43.80 -1.98
CA ASP A 32 31.55 43.23 -3.14
C ASP A 32 30.61 42.29 -3.93
N LEU A 33 30.60 42.41 -5.26
CA LEU A 33 29.80 41.58 -6.16
C LEU A 33 30.09 40.09 -5.97
N LEU A 34 31.32 39.75 -5.57
CA LEU A 34 31.75 38.40 -5.29
C LEU A 34 31.08 37.85 -4.01
N LEU A 35 30.94 38.68 -2.97
CA LEU A 35 30.23 38.30 -1.75
C LEU A 35 28.73 38.12 -2.01
N LEU A 36 28.14 38.97 -2.85
CA LEU A 36 26.74 38.84 -3.25
C LEU A 36 26.49 37.53 -4.01
N TRP A 37 27.37 37.17 -4.94
CA TRP A 37 27.29 35.92 -5.69
C TRP A 37 27.40 34.70 -4.78
N LEU A 38 28.33 34.71 -3.81
CA LEU A 38 28.51 33.63 -2.84
C LEU A 38 27.29 33.43 -1.93
N LEU A 39 26.64 34.51 -1.48
CA LEU A 39 25.42 34.43 -0.69
C LEU A 39 24.25 33.87 -1.51
N PHE A 40 24.12 34.27 -2.77
CA PHE A 40 23.10 33.76 -3.67
C PHE A 40 23.25 32.25 -3.91
N THR A 41 24.45 31.80 -4.26
CA THR A 41 24.71 30.37 -4.52
C THR A 41 24.51 29.52 -3.27
N SER A 42 24.90 30.02 -2.09
CA SER A 42 24.66 29.35 -0.81
C SER A 42 23.17 29.11 -0.54
N VAL A 43 22.34 30.17 -0.66
CA VAL A 43 20.89 30.07 -0.41
C VAL A 43 20.20 29.15 -1.41
N VAL A 44 20.58 29.22 -2.69
CA VAL A 44 20.02 28.35 -3.74
C VAL A 44 20.41 26.88 -3.51
N ASN A 45 21.67 26.62 -3.15
CA ASN A 45 22.16 25.26 -2.95
C ASN A 45 21.56 24.59 -1.70
N GLU A 46 21.42 25.33 -0.60
CA GLU A 46 20.73 24.83 0.60
C GLU A 46 19.23 24.59 0.36
N GLY A 47 18.57 25.52 -0.35
CA GLY A 47 17.17 25.35 -0.75
C GLY A 47 16.95 24.13 -1.64
N ALA A 48 17.87 23.88 -2.59
CA ALA A 48 17.82 22.70 -3.45
C ALA A 48 18.04 21.40 -2.66
N LEU A 49 18.95 21.38 -1.69
CA LEU A 49 19.21 20.23 -0.82
C LEU A 49 17.97 19.86 0.01
N LEU A 50 17.33 20.86 0.63
CA LEU A 50 16.11 20.66 1.43
C LEU A 50 14.93 20.20 0.56
N ALA A 51 14.76 20.76 -0.64
CA ALA A 51 13.73 20.35 -1.58
C ALA A 51 13.95 18.90 -2.06
N LEU A 52 15.20 18.51 -2.31
CA LEU A 52 15.54 17.15 -2.74
C LEU A 52 15.20 16.14 -1.63
N LEU A 53 15.61 16.42 -0.39
CA LEU A 53 15.34 15.56 0.76
C LEU A 53 13.84 15.37 0.99
N THR A 54 13.07 16.47 0.98
CA THR A 54 11.62 16.42 1.18
C THR A 54 10.91 15.68 0.04
N ALA A 55 11.34 15.87 -1.21
CA ALA A 55 10.79 15.14 -2.35
C ALA A 55 11.08 13.64 -2.26
N LEU A 56 12.28 13.24 -1.81
CA LEU A 56 12.67 11.84 -1.63
C LEU A 56 11.79 11.15 -0.57
N VAL A 57 11.59 11.81 0.57
CA VAL A 57 10.75 11.30 1.66
C VAL A 57 9.29 11.21 1.20
N ALA A 58 8.76 12.23 0.53
CA ALA A 58 7.39 12.21 0.01
C ALA A 58 7.18 11.09 -1.03
N SER A 59 8.17 10.86 -1.90
CA SER A 59 8.13 9.81 -2.92
C SER A 59 8.20 8.41 -2.30
N ALA A 60 9.07 8.21 -1.30
CA ALA A 60 9.16 6.96 -0.56
C ALA A 60 7.86 6.66 0.20
N LEU A 61 7.27 7.66 0.87
CA LEU A 61 5.99 7.53 1.56
C LEU A 61 4.85 7.25 0.59
N ALA A 62 4.81 7.91 -0.58
CA ALA A 62 3.80 7.66 -1.60
C ALA A 62 3.95 6.24 -2.21
N GLY A 63 5.17 5.76 -2.42
CA GLY A 63 5.45 4.40 -2.87
C GLY A 63 5.01 3.35 -1.85
N TRP A 64 5.35 3.57 -0.58
CA TRP A 64 4.92 2.71 0.52
C TRP A 64 3.39 2.70 0.67
N LEU A 65 2.75 3.87 0.64
CA LEU A 65 1.29 3.97 0.69
C LEU A 65 0.65 3.20 -0.47
N ARG A 66 1.17 3.32 -1.70
CA ARG A 66 0.69 2.54 -2.86
C ARG A 66 0.77 1.04 -2.61
N GLN A 67 1.86 0.54 -2.02
CA GLN A 67 2.02 -0.88 -1.66
C GLN A 67 1.03 -1.33 -0.58
N VAL A 68 0.67 -0.47 0.37
CA VAL A 68 -0.27 -0.78 1.45
C VAL A 68 -1.74 -0.67 0.99
N THR A 69 -2.02 0.25 0.06
CA THR A 69 -3.37 0.50 -0.49
C THR A 69 -3.71 -0.35 -1.69
N ALA A 70 -2.72 -0.88 -2.43
CA ALA A 70 -2.98 -1.87 -3.46
C ALA A 70 -3.67 -3.08 -2.82
N SER A 71 -4.82 -3.47 -3.36
CA SER A 71 -5.36 -4.79 -3.14
C SER A 71 -4.32 -5.75 -3.72
N ASN A 72 -3.51 -6.36 -2.86
CA ASN A 72 -2.64 -7.45 -3.27
C ASN A 72 -3.37 -8.77 -2.98
N PRO A 73 -3.16 -9.84 -3.77
CA PRO A 73 -3.78 -11.15 -3.55
C PRO A 73 -3.66 -11.65 -2.10
N THR A 74 -2.51 -11.36 -1.47
CA THR A 74 -2.23 -11.63 -0.05
C THR A 74 -3.25 -10.97 0.88
N LYS A 75 -3.67 -9.73 0.62
CA LYS A 75 -4.62 -8.98 1.45
C LYS A 75 -6.02 -9.59 1.38
N THR A 76 -6.49 -9.93 0.18
CA THR A 76 -7.77 -10.63 -0.02
C THR A 76 -7.82 -11.96 0.74
N LEU A 77 -6.76 -12.78 0.63
CA LEU A 77 -6.67 -14.05 1.35
C LEU A 77 -6.59 -13.86 2.88
N THR A 78 -5.88 -12.83 3.33
CA THR A 78 -5.78 -12.51 4.76
C THR A 78 -7.13 -12.08 5.32
N ILE A 79 -7.88 -11.24 4.60
CA ILE A 79 -9.24 -10.83 4.97
C ILE A 79 -10.16 -12.06 5.04
N PHE A 80 -10.11 -12.92 4.02
CA PHE A 80 -10.88 -14.16 4.00
C PHE A 80 -10.60 -15.04 5.22
N CYS A 81 -9.33 -15.24 5.55
CA CYS A 81 -8.92 -16.06 6.70
C CYS A 81 -9.29 -15.44 8.05
N HIS A 82 -9.15 -14.12 8.20
CA HIS A 82 -9.57 -13.43 9.41
C HIS A 82 -11.09 -13.56 9.60
N ALA A 83 -11.86 -13.36 8.53
CA ALA A 83 -13.31 -13.46 8.52
C ALA A 83 -13.78 -14.88 8.89
N LEU A 84 -13.16 -15.93 8.35
CA LEU A 84 -13.44 -17.32 8.74
C LEU A 84 -13.15 -17.60 10.22
N ARG A 85 -12.03 -17.07 10.74
CA ARG A 85 -11.67 -17.23 12.16
C ARG A 85 -12.64 -16.51 13.09
N SER A 86 -13.13 -15.34 12.70
CA SER A 86 -14.14 -14.58 13.44
C SER A 86 -15.57 -15.04 13.18
N GLN A 87 -15.77 -16.13 12.41
CA GLN A 87 -17.09 -16.63 12.00
C GLN A 87 -17.94 -15.60 11.22
N ASP A 88 -17.29 -14.59 10.62
CA ASP A 88 -17.91 -13.62 9.73
C ASP A 88 -17.93 -14.18 8.30
N TYR A 89 -18.89 -15.09 8.07
CA TYR A 89 -19.04 -15.73 6.77
C TYR A 89 -19.50 -14.78 5.68
N HIS A 90 -20.12 -13.65 6.02
CA HIS A 90 -20.53 -12.63 5.05
C HIS A 90 -19.30 -11.94 4.44
N THR A 91 -18.38 -11.46 5.28
CA THR A 91 -17.13 -10.84 4.83
C THR A 91 -16.26 -11.85 4.07
N ALA A 92 -16.20 -13.11 4.54
CA ALA A 92 -15.48 -14.17 3.85
C ALA A 92 -16.10 -14.47 2.47
N TYR A 93 -17.43 -14.61 2.41
CA TYR A 93 -18.15 -14.86 1.17
C TYR A 93 -17.82 -13.77 0.15
N ASN A 94 -17.88 -12.49 0.55
CA ASN A 94 -17.60 -11.35 -0.32
C ASN A 94 -16.21 -11.33 -0.98
N GLN A 95 -15.22 -12.06 -0.45
CA GLN A 95 -13.89 -12.20 -1.06
C GLN A 95 -13.83 -13.21 -2.21
N LEU A 96 -14.86 -14.04 -2.40
CA LEU A 96 -14.94 -15.03 -3.48
C LEU A 96 -15.36 -14.37 -4.81
N ALA A 97 -14.83 -14.86 -5.93
CA ALA A 97 -15.24 -14.43 -7.27
C ALA A 97 -16.52 -15.15 -7.73
N ASN A 98 -16.68 -16.42 -7.32
CA ASN A 98 -17.76 -17.32 -7.78
C ASN A 98 -18.98 -17.36 -6.83
N HIS A 99 -19.51 -16.19 -6.46
CA HIS A 99 -20.77 -16.08 -5.70
C HIS A 99 -22.00 -16.71 -6.39
N GLN A 100 -21.86 -17.18 -7.63
CA GLN A 100 -22.98 -17.70 -8.42
C GLN A 100 -23.23 -19.20 -8.25
N GLN A 101 -22.31 -19.97 -7.64
CA GLN A 101 -22.46 -21.43 -7.54
C GLN A 101 -23.11 -21.89 -6.23
N VAL A 102 -23.07 -21.09 -5.18
CA VAL A 102 -23.61 -21.41 -3.85
C VAL A 102 -24.08 -20.12 -3.20
N THR A 103 -25.24 -20.12 -2.54
CA THR A 103 -25.71 -18.92 -1.81
C THR A 103 -24.86 -18.68 -0.57
N GLU A 104 -24.83 -17.45 -0.07
CA GLU A 104 -24.11 -17.11 1.17
C GLU A 104 -24.55 -18.00 2.35
N ALA A 105 -25.84 -18.28 2.48
CA ALA A 105 -26.36 -19.16 3.52
C ALA A 105 -25.85 -20.61 3.36
N GLN A 106 -25.75 -21.11 2.13
CA GLN A 106 -25.17 -22.42 1.86
C GLN A 106 -23.67 -22.45 2.14
N PHE A 107 -22.94 -21.38 1.78
CA PHE A 107 -21.53 -21.22 2.10
C PHE A 107 -21.30 -21.23 3.62
N ALA A 108 -22.02 -20.39 4.37
CA ALA A 108 -21.90 -20.28 5.83
C ALA A 108 -22.23 -21.60 6.53
N SER A 109 -23.29 -22.30 6.10
CA SER A 109 -23.66 -23.60 6.68
C SER A 109 -22.64 -24.70 6.38
N GLN A 110 -22.14 -24.81 5.14
CA GLN A 110 -21.18 -25.85 4.78
C GLN A 110 -19.78 -25.59 5.37
N PHE A 111 -19.24 -24.38 5.19
CA PHE A 111 -17.94 -24.03 5.75
C PHE A 111 -17.99 -23.96 7.27
N GLY A 112 -19.07 -23.43 7.84
CA GLY A 112 -19.26 -23.39 9.28
C GLY A 112 -19.32 -24.77 9.89
N ALA A 113 -20.11 -25.69 9.31
CA ALA A 113 -20.17 -27.08 9.79
C ALA A 113 -18.82 -27.80 9.67
N PHE A 114 -18.09 -27.60 8.58
CA PHE A 114 -16.75 -28.19 8.40
C PHE A 114 -15.75 -27.65 9.42
N ILE A 115 -15.66 -26.32 9.56
CA ILE A 115 -14.70 -25.66 10.45
C ILE A 115 -15.03 -26.02 11.91
N MET A 116 -16.30 -25.88 12.33
CA MET A 116 -16.73 -26.21 13.69
C MET A 116 -16.60 -27.70 13.99
N GLY A 117 -16.92 -28.58 13.04
CA GLY A 117 -16.76 -30.03 13.18
C GLY A 117 -15.29 -30.47 13.38
N ASN A 118 -14.33 -29.64 12.98
CA ASN A 118 -12.89 -29.85 13.20
C ASN A 118 -12.32 -29.05 14.38
N GLY A 119 -13.17 -28.50 15.25
CA GLY A 119 -12.76 -27.73 16.43
C GLY A 119 -12.48 -26.25 16.17
N GLY A 120 -12.92 -25.72 15.04
CA GLY A 120 -12.71 -24.33 14.64
C GLY A 120 -11.47 -24.12 13.75
N LEU A 121 -11.31 -22.91 13.23
CA LEU A 121 -10.10 -22.48 12.54
C LEU A 121 -9.17 -21.85 13.58
N TYR A 122 -8.10 -22.54 13.93
CA TYR A 122 -7.15 -22.08 14.93
C TYR A 122 -6.17 -21.05 14.35
N GLU A 123 -5.62 -21.37 13.17
CA GLU A 123 -4.66 -20.52 12.47
C GLU A 123 -4.90 -20.59 10.95
N CYS A 124 -4.67 -19.48 10.25
CA CYS A 124 -4.53 -19.47 8.81
C CYS A 124 -3.32 -18.61 8.43
N SER A 125 -2.48 -19.13 7.53
CA SER A 125 -1.34 -18.42 6.96
C SER A 125 -1.37 -18.46 5.44
N VAL A 126 -0.87 -17.41 4.79
CA VAL A 126 -0.74 -17.31 3.33
C VAL A 126 0.74 -17.28 2.97
N SER A 127 1.16 -18.06 1.98
CA SER A 127 2.53 -18.14 1.47
C SER A 127 2.54 -18.26 -0.06
N ASP A 128 3.73 -18.20 -0.66
CA ASP A 128 3.97 -18.51 -2.07
C ASP A 128 3.05 -17.76 -3.04
N VAL A 129 2.89 -16.46 -2.80
CA VAL A 129 2.05 -15.59 -3.63
C VAL A 129 2.83 -15.19 -4.89
N ALA A 130 2.44 -15.77 -6.02
CA ALA A 130 2.94 -15.45 -7.34
C ALA A 130 1.84 -14.74 -8.13
N GLU A 131 2.11 -13.50 -8.54
CA GLU A 131 1.19 -12.69 -9.34
C GLU A 131 1.61 -12.71 -10.81
N GLU A 132 0.67 -13.01 -11.69
CA GLU A 132 0.85 -13.05 -13.14
C GLU A 132 -0.29 -12.32 -13.83
N ASN A 133 0.00 -11.08 -14.25
CA ASN A 133 -0.91 -10.18 -14.95
C ASN A 133 -2.21 -9.91 -14.15
N SER A 134 -3.32 -10.54 -14.55
CA SER A 134 -4.65 -10.42 -13.94
C SER A 134 -5.03 -11.63 -13.07
N THR A 135 -4.07 -12.53 -12.85
CA THR A 135 -4.24 -13.75 -12.05
C THR A 135 -3.14 -13.84 -10.99
N ALA A 136 -3.44 -14.47 -9.87
CA ALA A 136 -2.43 -14.74 -8.85
C ALA A 136 -2.65 -16.13 -8.26
N ILE A 137 -1.54 -16.83 -8.00
CA ILE A 137 -1.53 -18.11 -7.33
C ILE A 137 -0.94 -17.89 -5.95
N ALA A 138 -1.55 -18.47 -4.93
CA ALA A 138 -1.08 -18.40 -3.57
C ALA A 138 -1.28 -19.74 -2.87
N VAL A 139 -0.50 -20.01 -1.83
CA VAL A 139 -0.69 -21.17 -0.97
C VAL A 139 -1.32 -20.70 0.33
N MET A 140 -2.44 -21.30 0.71
CA MET A 140 -3.16 -21.00 1.94
C MET A 140 -3.12 -22.21 2.85
N ARG A 141 -2.65 -22.03 4.09
CA ARG A 141 -2.48 -23.11 5.05
C ARG A 141 -3.36 -22.86 6.26
N TRP A 142 -4.23 -23.82 6.56
CA TRP A 142 -5.19 -23.77 7.68
C TRP A 142 -4.79 -24.78 8.73
N THR A 143 -4.65 -24.33 9.97
CA THR A 143 -4.57 -25.20 11.14
C THR A 143 -5.92 -25.19 11.84
N LEU A 144 -6.56 -26.35 11.91
CA LEU A 144 -7.85 -26.52 12.54
C LEU A 144 -7.68 -26.77 14.05
N GLY A 145 -8.77 -26.67 14.84
CA GLY A 145 -8.74 -26.87 16.29
C GLY A 145 -8.27 -28.27 16.72
N ASN A 146 -8.45 -29.27 15.85
CA ASN A 146 -7.87 -30.62 16.01
C ASN A 146 -6.35 -30.68 15.75
N ARG A 147 -5.69 -29.53 15.56
CA ARG A 147 -4.26 -29.36 15.24
C ARG A 147 -3.82 -29.95 13.90
N ARG A 148 -4.75 -30.37 13.05
CA ARG A 148 -4.44 -30.78 11.69
C ARG A 148 -4.25 -29.56 10.82
N THR A 149 -3.18 -29.57 10.03
CA THR A 149 -2.91 -28.55 9.05
C THR A 149 -3.33 -29.05 7.67
N GLN A 150 -4.06 -28.21 6.92
CA GLN A 150 -4.39 -28.43 5.51
C GLN A 150 -3.83 -27.29 4.68
N THR A 151 -3.30 -27.61 3.51
CA THR A 151 -2.68 -26.65 2.61
C THR A 151 -3.43 -26.66 1.28
N PHE A 152 -3.87 -25.50 0.83
CA PHE A 152 -4.68 -25.32 -0.37
C PHE A 152 -3.97 -24.36 -1.32
N SER A 153 -3.97 -24.70 -2.61
CA SER A 153 -3.54 -23.76 -3.65
C SER A 153 -4.71 -22.87 -4.03
N CYS A 154 -4.60 -21.56 -3.84
CA CYS A 154 -5.63 -20.59 -4.19
C CYS A 154 -5.28 -19.89 -5.49
N THR A 155 -6.27 -19.74 -6.37
CA THR A 155 -6.16 -18.89 -7.57
C THR A 155 -7.06 -17.68 -7.39
N LEU A 156 -6.50 -16.49 -7.59
CA LEU A 156 -7.18 -15.21 -7.52
C LEU A 156 -7.20 -14.56 -8.90
N VAL A 157 -8.26 -13.79 -9.14
CA VAL A 157 -8.45 -13.01 -10.37
C VAL A 157 -8.72 -11.56 -9.99
N ASP A 158 -8.16 -10.63 -10.75
CA ASP A 158 -8.47 -9.20 -10.59
C ASP A 158 -9.84 -8.90 -11.19
N ALA A 159 -10.82 -8.65 -10.32
CA ALA A 159 -12.17 -8.25 -10.69
C ALA A 159 -12.28 -6.73 -10.78
N SER A 160 -11.61 -6.13 -11.77
CA SER A 160 -11.72 -4.70 -12.12
C SER A 160 -11.39 -3.74 -10.95
N GLY A 161 -10.24 -3.96 -10.29
CA GLY A 161 -9.74 -3.10 -9.21
C GLY A 161 -9.76 -3.76 -7.83
N GLY A 162 -9.93 -5.08 -7.77
CA GLY A 162 -10.02 -5.84 -6.54
C GLY A 162 -9.84 -7.34 -6.77
N TRP A 163 -8.85 -7.93 -6.12
CA TRP A 163 -8.60 -9.37 -6.18
C TRP A 163 -9.68 -10.16 -5.47
N LYS A 164 -10.18 -11.18 -6.15
CA LYS A 164 -11.15 -12.14 -5.60
C LYS A 164 -10.66 -13.57 -5.77
N ILE A 165 -11.02 -14.44 -4.83
CA ILE A 165 -10.64 -15.85 -4.82
C ILE A 165 -11.54 -16.60 -5.80
N SER A 166 -10.96 -17.10 -6.89
CA SER A 166 -11.68 -17.83 -7.95
C SER A 166 -11.76 -19.32 -7.67
N LEU A 167 -10.65 -19.92 -7.21
CA LEU A 167 -10.57 -21.34 -6.93
C LEU A 167 -9.75 -21.61 -5.68
N ILE A 168 -10.21 -22.55 -4.84
CA ILE A 168 -9.43 -23.16 -3.77
C ILE A 168 -9.18 -24.59 -4.20
N GLY A 169 -7.97 -24.87 -4.68
CA GLY A 169 -7.51 -26.17 -5.13
C GLY A 169 -7.41 -27.18 -3.98
N LEU A 170 -7.59 -28.45 -4.33
CA LEU A 170 -7.60 -29.58 -3.39
C LEU A 170 -6.29 -29.67 -2.58
N PRO A 171 -6.37 -30.16 -1.33
CA PRO A 171 -5.19 -30.33 -0.51
C PRO A 171 -4.21 -31.32 -1.16
N ARG A 172 -2.93 -30.94 -1.20
CA ARG A 172 -1.82 -31.82 -1.59
C ARG A 172 -1.30 -32.59 -0.38
#